data_AF-A0A9E5TAQ4-F1
#
_entry.id   AF-A0A9E5TAQ4-F1
#
_cell.length_a   1.000
_cell.length_b   1.000
_cell.length_c   1.000
_cell.angle_alpha   90.00
_cell.angle_beta   90.00
_cell.angle_gamma   90.00
#
_symmetry.space_group_name_H-M   'P 1'
#
loop_
_entity.id
_entity.type
_entity.pdbx_description
1 polymer ?
#
loop_
_entity_poly.entity_id
_entity_poly.type
_entity_poly.pdbx_seq_one_letter_code
_entity_poly.pdbx_strand_id
1 'polypeptide(L)'
;MRFLNRLGNVFFAKLLRYVLDIPLSDSLCGTKLLAARDYQRVVAWRRQFGDFDPFGDFELLFAAAVLGLGTIDIPIRYRRRTYGSTNIRRFSQGGLLFRMALIGLLRIKTGRVAPPAVGGET
;
A
#
# COMPACT_ATOMS: atom_id res chain seq x y z
N MET A 1 10.62 -15.26 -16.67
CA MET A 1 9.34 -15.03 -15.97
C MET A 1 9.45 -14.52 -14.51
N ARG A 2 10.50 -14.83 -13.72
CA ARG A 2 10.69 -14.29 -12.33
C ARG A 2 11.31 -12.89 -12.30
N PHE A 3 12.11 -12.55 -13.30
CA PHE A 3 12.80 -11.27 -13.41
C PHE A 3 11.83 -10.09 -13.48
N LEU A 4 10.81 -10.15 -14.35
CA LEU A 4 9.79 -9.09 -14.47
C LEU A 4 9.02 -8.87 -13.16
N ASN A 5 8.69 -9.94 -12.44
CA ASN A 5 8.03 -9.82 -11.14
C ASN A 5 8.93 -9.13 -10.11
N ARG A 6 10.22 -9.49 -10.08
CA ARG A 6 11.20 -8.83 -9.22
C ARG A 6 11.35 -7.36 -9.59
N LEU A 7 11.43 -7.05 -10.88
CA LEU A 7 11.54 -5.69 -11.39
C LEU A 7 10.30 -4.86 -11.01
N GLY A 8 9.10 -5.41 -11.20
CA GLY A 8 7.85 -4.78 -10.79
C GLY A 8 7.82 -4.49 -9.29
N ASN A 9 8.21 -5.46 -8.46
CA ASN A 9 8.21 -5.26 -7.01
C ASN A 9 9.20 -4.15 -6.58
N VAL A 10 10.42 -4.17 -7.13
CA VAL A 10 11.42 -3.13 -6.86
C VAL A 10 10.95 -1.76 -7.36
N PHE A 11 10.31 -1.71 -8.53
CA PHE A 11 9.76 -0.48 -9.10
C PHE A 11 8.67 0.11 -8.20
N PHE A 12 7.65 -0.68 -7.82
CA PHE A 12 6.56 -0.20 -6.98
C PHE A 12 7.01 0.15 -5.57
N ALA A 13 7.92 -0.63 -4.98
CA ALA A 13 8.52 -0.30 -3.68
C ALA A 13 9.23 1.07 -3.72
N LYS A 14 10.04 1.34 -4.74
CA LYS A 14 10.71 2.64 -4.91
C LYS A 14 9.73 3.79 -5.15
N LEU A 15 8.72 3.55 -5.99
CA LEU A 15 7.69 4.54 -6.31
C LEU A 15 6.88 4.92 -5.07
N LEU A 16 6.41 3.93 -4.31
CA LEU A 16 5.66 4.16 -3.07
C LEU A 16 6.52 4.77 -1.97
N ARG A 17 7.79 4.35 -1.85
CA ARG A 17 8.76 5.01 -0.97
C ARG A 17 8.84 6.51 -1.26
N TYR A 18 8.87 6.91 -2.52
CA TYR A 18 8.89 8.32 -2.90
C TYR A 18 7.57 9.05 -2.60
N VAL A 19 6.43 8.40 -2.89
CA VAL A 19 5.08 8.95 -2.67
C VAL A 19 4.79 9.18 -1.19
N LEU A 20 5.18 8.22 -0.35
CA LEU A 20 4.83 8.18 1.07
C LEU A 20 5.92 8.70 2.00
N ASP A 21 7.13 8.92 1.46
CA ASP A 21 8.30 9.38 2.22
C ASP A 21 8.73 8.45 3.37
N ILE A 22 8.47 7.15 3.21
CA ILE A 22 8.82 6.09 4.17
C ILE A 22 9.80 5.09 3.56
N PRO A 23 10.67 4.45 4.37
CA PRO A 23 11.42 3.30 3.91
C PRO A 23 10.45 2.15 3.58
N LEU A 24 10.47 1.68 2.33
CA LEU A 24 9.66 0.55 1.87
C LEU A 24 10.48 -0.31 0.90
N SER A 25 10.69 -1.57 1.26
CA SER A 25 11.47 -2.53 0.48
C SER A 25 10.59 -3.43 -0.40
N ASP A 26 9.34 -3.65 0.01
CA ASP A 26 8.36 -4.49 -0.68
C ASP A 26 6.95 -3.89 -0.52
N SER A 27 6.32 -3.52 -1.62
CA SER A 27 4.98 -2.93 -1.62
C SER A 27 3.87 -3.96 -1.44
N LEU A 28 4.10 -5.20 -1.84
CA LEU A 28 3.09 -6.28 -1.88
C LEU A 28 3.46 -7.38 -0.88
N CYS A 29 4.06 -7.01 0.25
CA CYS A 29 4.37 -7.94 1.32
C CYS A 29 3.07 -8.55 1.86
N GLY A 30 3.03 -9.88 2.01
CA GLY A 30 1.80 -10.58 2.41
C GLY A 30 1.39 -10.36 3.87
N THR A 31 2.30 -9.88 4.71
CA THR A 31 2.06 -9.68 6.15
C THR A 31 2.17 -8.20 6.49
N LYS A 32 1.06 -7.61 6.95
CA LYS A 32 0.99 -6.24 7.47
C LYS A 32 0.24 -6.26 8.80
N LEU A 33 0.78 -5.60 9.82
CA LEU A 33 0.20 -5.57 11.16
C LEU A 33 -0.20 -4.13 11.50
N LEU A 34 -1.41 -3.97 12.03
CA LEU A 34 -1.98 -2.71 12.49
C LEU A 34 -2.67 -2.95 13.82
N ALA A 35 -2.67 -1.96 14.72
CA ALA A 35 -3.51 -2.03 15.90
C ALA A 35 -5.00 -2.01 15.49
N ALA A 36 -5.84 -2.74 16.23
CA ALA A 36 -7.26 -2.87 15.89
C ALA A 36 -7.97 -1.50 15.78
N ARG A 37 -7.65 -0.56 16.70
CA ARG A 37 -8.18 0.81 16.67
C ARG A 37 -7.80 1.57 15.39
N ASP A 38 -6.57 1.41 14.92
CA ASP A 38 -6.07 2.11 13.75
C ASP A 38 -6.62 1.48 12.48
N TYR A 39 -6.83 0.15 12.48
CA TYR A 39 -7.51 -0.53 11.40
C TYR A 39 -8.94 0.01 11.18
N GLN A 40 -9.70 0.30 12.25
CA GLN A 40 -11.02 0.92 12.10
C GLN A 40 -10.95 2.29 11.43
N ARG A 41 -9.96 3.11 11.80
CA ARG A 41 -9.70 4.41 11.15
C ARG A 41 -9.35 4.25 9.67
N VAL A 42 -8.54 3.24 9.35
CA VAL A 42 -8.18 2.90 7.96
C VAL A 42 -9.41 2.48 7.16
N VAL A 43 -10.31 1.67 7.72
CA VAL A 43 -11.58 1.28 7.07
C VAL A 43 -12.46 2.50 6.80
N ALA A 44 -12.57 3.42 7.76
CA ALA A 44 -13.31 4.67 7.59
C ALA A 44 -12.71 5.55 6.47
N TRP A 45 -11.38 5.68 6.43
CA TRP A 45 -10.67 6.40 5.37
C TRP A 45 -10.88 5.74 3.99
N ARG A 46 -10.78 4.41 3.91
CA ARG A 46 -10.95 3.63 2.67
C ARG A 46 -12.32 3.85 2.03
N ARG A 47 -13.38 3.95 2.84
CA ARG A 47 -14.74 4.27 2.36
C ARG A 47 -14.82 5.62 1.62
N GLN A 48 -13.97 6.59 1.98
CA GLN A 48 -13.91 7.89 1.32
C GLN A 48 -12.96 7.91 0.12
N PHE A 49 -11.91 7.08 0.16
CA PHE A 49 -10.92 6.98 -0.91
C PHE A 49 -11.44 6.21 -2.14
N GLY A 50 -12.24 5.17 -1.91
CA GLY A 50 -12.73 4.21 -2.89
C GLY A 50 -12.12 2.82 -2.68
N ASP A 51 -12.85 1.77 -3.09
CA ASP A 51 -12.43 0.37 -3.00
C ASP A 51 -12.07 -0.17 -4.40
N PHE A 52 -10.81 -0.06 -4.78
CA PHE A 52 -10.35 -0.46 -6.10
C PHE A 52 -8.91 -0.97 -6.14
N ASP A 53 -8.29 -1.19 -4.98
CA ASP A 53 -7.05 -1.96 -4.87
C ASP A 53 -7.35 -3.47 -4.85
N PRO A 54 -6.91 -4.24 -5.87
CA PRO A 54 -7.17 -5.68 -5.92
C PRO A 54 -6.43 -6.47 -4.84
N PHE A 55 -5.40 -5.89 -4.21
CA PHE A 55 -4.61 -6.54 -3.15
C PHE A 55 -4.85 -5.91 -1.76
N GLY A 56 -5.35 -4.68 -1.71
CA GLY A 56 -5.58 -3.90 -0.48
C GLY A 56 -4.32 -3.31 0.16
N ASP A 57 -3.14 -3.65 -0.35
CA ASP A 57 -1.85 -3.24 0.23
C ASP A 57 -1.58 -1.73 0.11
N PHE A 58 -1.92 -1.13 -1.04
CA PHE A 58 -1.69 0.28 -1.30
C PHE A 58 -2.67 1.11 -0.49
N GLU A 59 -3.93 0.68 -0.37
CA GLU A 59 -4.94 1.33 0.47
C GLU A 59 -4.49 1.37 1.94
N LEU A 60 -3.94 0.28 2.47
CA LEU A 60 -3.38 0.26 3.83
C LEU A 60 -2.21 1.24 4.00
N LEU A 61 -1.25 1.25 3.06
CA LEU A 61 -0.09 2.13 3.11
C LEU A 61 -0.48 3.62 2.98
N PHE A 62 -1.43 3.92 2.10
CA PHE A 62 -1.95 5.27 1.90
C PHE A 62 -2.69 5.76 3.14
N ALA A 63 -3.56 4.94 3.71
CA ALA A 63 -4.27 5.28 4.93
C ALA A 63 -3.29 5.50 6.10
N ALA A 64 -2.27 4.65 6.25
CA ALA A 64 -1.25 4.82 7.29
C ALA A 64 -0.47 6.15 7.16
N ALA A 65 -0.13 6.54 5.93
CA ALA A 65 0.53 7.81 5.65
C ALA A 65 -0.39 9.02 5.93
N VAL A 66 -1.65 8.98 5.47
CA VAL A 66 -2.62 10.07 5.68
C VAL A 66 -3.00 10.22 7.16
N LEU A 67 -3.14 9.12 7.89
CA LEU A 67 -3.52 9.11 9.30
C LEU A 67 -2.33 9.34 10.25
N GLY A 68 -1.11 9.44 9.73
CA GLY A 68 0.10 9.69 10.51
C GLY A 68 0.46 8.55 11.47
N LEU A 69 0.17 7.30 11.11
CA LEU A 69 0.35 6.13 12.00
C LEU A 69 1.81 5.75 12.22
N GLY A 70 2.72 6.27 11.40
CA GLY A 70 4.09 5.76 11.27
C GLY A 70 4.12 4.41 10.56
N THR A 71 5.25 4.05 9.96
CA THR A 71 5.43 2.76 9.29
C THR A 71 6.85 2.28 9.46
N ILE A 72 7.01 1.00 9.83
CA ILE A 72 8.29 0.34 10.00
C ILE A 72 8.30 -0.88 9.07
N ASP A 73 9.34 -1.00 8.26
CA ASP A 73 9.59 -2.15 7.39
C ASP A 73 10.55 -3.12 8.08
N ILE A 74 10.11 -4.36 8.31
CA ILE A 74 10.91 -5.40 8.98
C ILE A 74 11.47 -6.35 7.92
N PRO A 75 12.80 -6.51 7.82
CA PRO A 75 13.40 -7.35 6.79
C PRO A 75 13.06 -8.83 7.02
N ILE A 76 12.41 -9.46 6.03
CA ILE A 76 12.05 -10.88 6.07
C ILE A 76 12.73 -11.62 4.92
N ARG A 77 13.32 -12.78 5.23
CA ARG A 77 13.89 -13.68 4.21
C ARG A 77 12.80 -14.57 3.63
N TYR A 78 12.23 -14.15 2.50
CA TYR A 78 11.23 -14.95 1.79
C TYR A 78 11.83 -16.25 1.22
N ARG A 79 11.12 -17.35 1.43
CA ARG A 79 11.37 -18.65 0.77
C ARG A 79 10.39 -18.86 -0.37
N ARG A 80 10.76 -19.72 -1.31
CA ARG A 80 9.85 -20.09 -2.40
C ARG A 80 8.69 -20.86 -1.80
N ARG A 81 7.46 -20.42 -2.08
CA ARG A 81 6.25 -21.20 -1.77
C ARG A 81 6.31 -22.55 -2.48
N THR A 82 5.89 -23.60 -1.79
CA THR A 82 5.78 -24.98 -2.33
C THR A 82 4.41 -25.26 -2.93
N TYR A 83 3.42 -24.41 -2.65
CA TYR A 83 2.04 -24.55 -3.07
C TYR A 83 1.47 -23.25 -3.66
N GLY A 84 0.36 -23.37 -4.38
CA GLY A 84 -0.37 -22.25 -4.99
C GLY A 84 0.20 -21.76 -6.33
N SER A 85 -0.66 -21.17 -7.15
CA SER A 85 -0.32 -20.57 -8.45
C SER A 85 -0.16 -19.04 -8.33
N THR A 86 0.45 -18.40 -9.33
CA THR A 86 0.69 -16.95 -9.29
C THR A 86 -0.63 -16.25 -9.59
N ASN A 87 -1.20 -15.57 -8.60
CA ASN A 87 -2.45 -14.80 -8.77
C ASN A 87 -2.26 -13.49 -9.55
N ILE A 88 -1.01 -13.14 -9.91
CA ILE A 88 -0.70 -11.84 -10.54
C ILE A 88 -0.79 -11.92 -12.07
N ARG A 89 -1.81 -11.28 -12.64
CA ARG A 89 -1.90 -10.88 -14.06
C ARG A 89 -1.08 -9.61 -14.29
N ARG A 90 0.21 -9.81 -14.57
CA ARG A 90 1.29 -8.78 -14.58
C ARG A 90 0.93 -7.46 -15.27
N PHE A 91 0.33 -7.52 -16.45
CA PHE A 91 0.07 -6.32 -17.25
C PHE A 91 -1.21 -5.60 -16.81
N SER A 92 -2.32 -6.32 -16.64
CA SER A 92 -3.60 -5.71 -16.23
C SER A 92 -3.57 -5.21 -14.79
N GLN A 93 -3.06 -6.03 -13.86
CA GLN A 93 -2.94 -5.63 -12.45
C GLN A 93 -1.77 -4.67 -12.25
N GLY A 94 -0.68 -4.78 -13.00
CA GLY A 94 0.42 -3.81 -12.97
C GLY A 94 -0.03 -2.42 -13.40
N GLY A 95 -0.85 -2.30 -14.44
CA GLY A 95 -1.44 -1.02 -14.85
C GLY A 95 -2.33 -0.41 -13.77
N LEU A 96 -3.12 -1.25 -13.07
CA LEU A 96 -3.96 -0.80 -11.95
C LEU A 96 -3.12 -0.30 -10.76
N LEU A 97 -2.07 -1.03 -10.39
CA LEU A 97 -1.11 -0.61 -9.36
C LEU A 97 -0.40 0.70 -9.72
N PHE A 98 -0.06 0.89 -10.99
CA PHE A 98 0.52 2.14 -11.47
C PHE A 98 -0.47 3.31 -11.35
N ARG A 99 -1.73 3.10 -11.73
CA ARG A 99 -2.80 4.08 -11.52
C ARG A 99 -2.96 4.44 -10.03
N MET A 100 -2.91 3.43 -9.16
CA MET A 100 -2.95 3.64 -7.69
C MET A 100 -1.78 4.50 -7.21
N ALA A 101 -0.56 4.20 -7.67
CA ALA A 101 0.62 4.98 -7.31
C ALA A 101 0.53 6.43 -7.80
N LEU A 102 -0.02 6.66 -9.01
CA LEU A 102 -0.24 8.01 -9.54
C LEU A 102 -1.28 8.77 -8.71
N ILE A 103 -2.37 8.10 -8.28
CA ILE A 103 -3.35 8.69 -7.37
C ILE A 103 -2.68 9.06 -6.04
N GLY A 104 -1.89 8.16 -5.45
CA GLY A 104 -1.12 8.44 -4.24
C GLY A 104 -0.20 9.65 -4.43
N LEU A 105 0.53 9.72 -5.55
CA LEU A 105 1.37 10.87 -5.88
C LEU A 105 0.56 12.18 -5.96
N LEU A 106 -0.56 12.17 -6.68
CA LEU A 106 -1.36 13.37 -6.92
C LEU A 106 -2.21 13.84 -5.75
N ARG A 107 -2.57 12.93 -4.84
CA ARG A 107 -3.50 13.17 -3.73
C ARG A 107 -2.78 13.22 -2.37
N ILE A 108 -1.81 12.35 -2.12
CA ILE A 108 -1.11 12.23 -0.83
C ILE A 108 0.14 13.11 -0.84
N LYS A 109 1.04 12.96 -1.82
CA LYS A 109 2.31 13.74 -1.85
C LYS A 109 2.06 15.25 -1.97
N THR A 110 1.01 15.66 -2.68
CA THR A 110 0.62 17.07 -2.83
C THR A 110 -0.22 17.60 -1.66
N GLY A 111 -0.52 16.79 -0.64
CA GLY A 111 -1.28 17.20 0.54
C GLY A 111 -2.78 17.45 0.31
N ARG A 112 -3.35 16.98 -0.80
CA ARG A 112 -4.77 17.19 -1.14
C ARG A 112 -5.75 16.26 -0.42
N VAL A 113 -5.26 15.29 0.35
CA VAL A 113 -6.09 14.39 1.15
C VAL A 113 -5.98 14.79 2.59
N ALA A 114 -7.03 15.44 3.09
CA ALA A 114 -7.22 15.60 4.51
C ALA A 114 -7.57 14.24 5.14
N PRO A 115 -7.06 13.95 6.36
CA PRO A 115 -7.60 12.84 7.14
C PRO A 115 -9.11 13.07 7.35
N PRO A 116 -9.94 12.00 7.40
CA PRO A 116 -11.33 12.13 7.78
C PRO A 116 -11.39 12.87 9.12
N ALA A 117 -12.40 13.74 9.29
CA ALA A 117 -12.70 14.34 10.58
C ALA A 117 -12.87 13.20 11.59
N VAL A 118 -11.83 12.99 12.40
CA VAL A 118 -11.87 12.05 13.50
C VAL A 118 -12.83 12.71 14.48
N GLY A 119 -14.03 12.15 14.63
CA GLY A 119 -14.88 12.50 15.77
C GLY A 119 -14.01 12.34 17.01
N GLY A 120 -13.78 13.45 17.70
CA GLY A 120 -12.95 13.46 18.89
C GLY A 120 -13.55 12.50 19.90
N GLU A 121 -12.78 11.49 20.28
CA GLU A 121 -13.02 10.76 21.50
C GLU A 121 -11.99 11.24 22.51
N THR A 122 -12.56 11.89 23.53
CA THR A 122 -12.02 12.25 24.84
C THR A 122 -11.39 11.07 25.56
#